data_AF-A0A2W4MU15-F1
#
_entry.id   AF-A0A2W4MU15-F1
#
_cell.length_a   1.000
_cell.length_b   1.000
_cell.length_c   1.000
_cell.angle_alpha   90.00
_cell.angle_beta   90.00
_cell.angle_gamma   90.00
#
_symmetry.space_group_name_H-M   'P 1'
#
loop_
_entity.id
_entity.type
_entity.pdbx_description
1 polymer ?
#
loop_
_entity_poly.entity_id
_entity_poly.type
_entity_poly.pdbx_seq_one_letter_code
_entity_poly.pdbx_strand_id
1 'polypeptide(L)'
;GPGIWLATNLHRWQLEVEGGPQGVVVGLAALGAGLLAAGMAQECQERHRPMAWPFLLAGGALGLLALFLGTFLTPSDRWVLEARSLGLLAGTGLLALGTALWALRRLRETAPAPWQRAAPLAAAAPAVLAPVLLALLPAGGPVRIGFNLLLLAAILGLLAYGYGRRNQAAVNLALVAFVAQVLARYFDLFWQVLDRSLFFMAGGVLLLAVGSVLERSRRRWLREWQGGEGR
;
A
#
# COMPACT_ATOMS: atom_id res chain seq x y z
N GLY A 1 -20.09 32.30 21.57
CA GLY A 1 -21.21 32.00 20.66
C GLY A 1 -20.90 30.75 19.85
N PRO A 2 -21.91 29.97 19.43
CA PRO A 2 -21.73 28.68 18.74
C PRO A 2 -20.86 28.75 17.47
N GLY A 3 -20.78 29.91 16.81
CA GLY A 3 -19.89 30.14 15.66
C GLY A 3 -18.39 30.14 15.98
N ILE A 4 -17.98 30.54 17.19
CA ILE A 4 -16.56 30.48 17.62
C ILE A 4 -16.16 29.05 17.95
N TRP A 5 -17.09 28.26 18.51
CA TRP A 5 -16.89 26.82 18.76
C TRP A 5 -16.81 26.02 17.46
N LEU A 6 -17.65 26.33 16.45
CA LEU A 6 -17.55 25.72 15.12
C LEU A 6 -16.28 26.14 14.36
N ALA A 7 -15.86 27.40 14.44
CA ALA A 7 -14.63 27.86 13.79
C ALA A 7 -13.36 27.26 14.42
N THR A 8 -13.32 27.15 15.76
CA THR A 8 -12.19 26.50 16.45
C THR A 8 -12.20 24.99 16.28
N ASN A 9 -13.35 24.33 16.22
CA ASN A 9 -13.42 22.90 15.93
C ASN A 9 -13.21 22.57 14.46
N LEU A 10 -13.57 23.43 13.50
CA LEU A 10 -13.24 23.25 12.09
C LEU A 10 -11.74 23.48 11.85
N HIS A 11 -11.14 24.46 12.53
CA HIS A 11 -9.69 24.62 12.53
C HIS A 11 -9.01 23.43 13.21
N ARG A 12 -9.52 22.93 14.34
CA ARG A 12 -9.01 21.73 15.02
C ARG A 12 -9.23 20.44 14.21
N TRP A 13 -10.33 20.30 13.46
CA TRP A 13 -10.54 19.20 12.50
C TRP A 13 -9.62 19.31 11.29
N GLN A 14 -9.35 20.52 10.80
CA GLN A 14 -8.32 20.75 9.78
C GLN A 14 -6.92 20.44 10.32
N LEU A 15 -6.68 20.66 11.63
CA LEU A 15 -5.45 20.31 12.35
C LEU A 15 -5.39 18.82 12.78
N GLU A 16 -6.50 18.09 12.85
CA GLU A 16 -6.53 16.66 13.23
C GLU A 16 -6.58 15.73 12.00
N VAL A 17 -7.01 16.26 10.84
CA VAL A 17 -6.76 15.65 9.53
C VAL A 17 -5.33 16.00 9.02
N GLU A 18 -4.50 16.67 9.82
CA GLU A 18 -3.10 17.03 9.48
C GLU A 18 -2.17 15.86 9.25
N GLY A 19 -2.59 14.64 9.57
CA GLY A 19 -1.95 13.40 9.16
C GLY A 19 -1.81 13.35 7.65
N GLY A 20 -0.80 14.02 7.08
CA GLY A 20 -0.53 14.08 5.66
C GLY A 20 -0.46 12.69 5.06
N PRO A 21 -0.20 12.53 3.76
CA PRO A 21 -0.28 11.22 3.11
C PRO A 21 0.59 10.11 3.77
N GLN A 22 1.55 10.46 4.64
CA GLN A 22 2.31 9.55 5.49
C GLN A 22 1.58 9.03 6.74
N GLY A 23 0.67 9.80 7.34
CA GLY A 23 -0.22 9.33 8.40
C GLY A 23 -1.11 8.18 7.92
N VAL A 24 -1.52 8.22 6.64
CA VAL A 24 -2.21 7.12 5.96
C VAL A 24 -1.33 5.88 5.88
N VAL A 25 -0.04 6.01 5.55
CA VAL A 25 0.90 4.87 5.52
C VAL A 25 1.06 4.23 6.88
N VAL A 26 1.26 5.04 7.93
CA VAL A 26 1.41 4.53 9.31
C VAL A 26 0.12 3.88 9.80
N GLY A 27 -1.04 4.50 9.52
CA GLY A 27 -2.35 3.94 9.85
C GLY A 27 -2.62 2.61 9.14
N LEU A 28 -2.35 2.52 7.84
CA LEU A 28 -2.48 1.29 7.06
C LEU A 28 -1.52 0.20 7.56
N ALA A 29 -0.28 0.56 7.89
CA ALA A 29 0.70 -0.37 8.45
C ALA A 29 0.24 -0.90 9.81
N ALA A 30 -0.26 -0.03 10.69
CA ALA A 30 -0.76 -0.41 12.01
C ALA A 30 -2.02 -1.28 11.93
N LEU A 31 -2.98 -0.93 11.06
CA LEU A 31 -4.16 -1.74 10.80
C LEU A 31 -3.80 -3.10 10.20
N GLY A 32 -2.87 -3.12 9.23
CA GLY A 32 -2.34 -4.34 8.65
C GLY A 32 -1.70 -5.24 9.71
N ALA A 33 -0.91 -4.65 10.62
CA ALA A 33 -0.31 -5.34 11.77
C ALA A 33 -1.36 -5.94 12.70
N GLY A 34 -2.39 -5.16 13.04
CA GLY A 34 -3.48 -5.60 13.92
C GLY A 34 -4.26 -6.76 13.34
N LEU A 35 -4.57 -6.72 12.04
CA LEU A 35 -5.26 -7.81 11.34
C LEU A 35 -4.39 -9.05 11.20
N LEU A 36 -3.09 -8.90 10.96
CA LEU A 36 -2.15 -10.02 10.98
C LEU A 36 -2.10 -10.67 12.37
N ALA A 37 -1.95 -9.86 13.42
CA ALA A 37 -1.93 -10.35 14.80
C ALA A 37 -3.24 -11.07 15.17
N ALA A 38 -4.39 -10.53 14.76
CA ALA A 38 -5.70 -11.15 14.99
C ALA A 38 -5.86 -12.47 14.23
N GLY A 39 -5.50 -12.50 12.94
CA GLY A 39 -5.52 -13.74 12.14
C GLY A 39 -4.58 -14.81 12.70
N MET A 40 -3.42 -14.40 13.20
CA MET A 40 -2.46 -15.27 13.86
C MET A 40 -2.97 -15.83 15.19
N ALA A 41 -3.61 -14.99 16.03
CA ALA A 41 -4.22 -15.43 17.29
C ALA A 41 -5.33 -16.46 17.06
N GLN A 42 -6.12 -16.29 15.98
CA GLN A 42 -7.15 -17.24 15.59
C GLN A 42 -6.60 -18.56 15.05
N GLU A 43 -5.43 -18.54 14.38
CA GLU A 43 -4.78 -19.76 13.86
C GLU A 43 -4.30 -20.70 14.99
N CYS A 44 -3.99 -20.13 16.17
CA CYS A 44 -3.61 -20.87 17.38
C CYS A 44 -4.81 -21.55 18.10
N GLN A 45 -6.04 -21.08 17.87
CA GLN A 45 -7.24 -21.74 18.42
C GLN A 45 -7.82 -22.71 17.40
N GLU A 46 -7.75 -24.01 17.68
CA GLU A 46 -8.24 -25.08 16.79
C GLU A 46 -9.71 -24.89 16.35
N ARG A 47 -10.52 -24.24 17.18
CA ARG A 47 -11.94 -23.95 16.94
C ARG A 47 -12.21 -22.89 15.86
N HIS A 48 -11.25 -22.03 15.53
CA HIS A 48 -11.43 -20.88 14.62
C HIS A 48 -10.45 -20.84 13.44
N ARG A 49 -9.68 -21.92 13.23
CA ARG A 49 -8.73 -22.06 12.11
C ARG A 49 -9.23 -21.62 10.72
N PRO A 50 -10.45 -21.95 10.25
CA PRO A 50 -10.89 -21.55 8.92
C PRO A 50 -11.11 -20.03 8.79
N MET A 51 -11.32 -19.31 9.89
CA MET A 51 -11.57 -17.87 9.91
C MET A 51 -10.29 -17.03 9.90
N ALA A 52 -9.13 -17.61 10.24
CA ALA A 52 -7.85 -16.91 10.29
C ALA A 52 -7.34 -16.43 8.91
N TRP A 53 -7.64 -17.18 7.86
CA TRP A 53 -7.15 -16.93 6.50
C TRP A 53 -7.46 -15.53 5.93
N PRO A 54 -8.72 -15.04 5.95
CA PRO A 54 -9.06 -13.71 5.47
C PRO A 54 -8.36 -12.58 6.24
N PHE A 55 -8.17 -12.71 7.56
CA PHE A 55 -7.46 -11.71 8.36
C PHE A 55 -5.98 -11.62 7.99
N LEU A 56 -5.34 -12.77 7.74
CA LEU A 56 -3.94 -12.82 7.31
C LEU A 56 -3.75 -12.19 5.92
N LEU A 57 -4.65 -12.47 4.98
CA LEU A 57 -4.63 -11.86 3.65
C LEU A 57 -4.89 -10.35 3.69
N ALA A 58 -5.92 -9.92 4.42
CA ALA A 58 -6.27 -8.51 4.54
C ALA A 58 -5.13 -7.73 5.20
N GLY A 59 -4.57 -8.26 6.29
CA GLY A 59 -3.45 -7.63 6.98
C GLY A 59 -2.18 -7.58 6.11
N GLY A 60 -1.88 -8.65 5.37
CA GLY A 60 -0.78 -8.68 4.41
C GLY A 60 -0.97 -7.70 3.25
N ALA A 61 -2.17 -7.60 2.70
CA ALA A 61 -2.50 -6.65 1.63
C ALA A 61 -2.35 -5.20 2.09
N LEU A 62 -2.84 -4.87 3.30
CA LEU A 62 -2.68 -3.54 3.89
C LEU A 62 -1.22 -3.22 4.19
N GLY A 63 -0.44 -4.19 4.69
CA GLY A 63 1.00 -4.02 4.88
C GLY A 63 1.75 -3.76 3.57
N LEU A 64 1.43 -4.50 2.50
CA LEU A 64 2.00 -4.27 1.17
C LEU A 64 1.59 -2.90 0.61
N LEU A 65 0.33 -2.50 0.78
CA LEU A 65 -0.16 -1.20 0.35
C LEU A 65 0.54 -0.06 1.10
N ALA A 66 0.71 -0.18 2.40
CA ALA A 66 1.44 0.80 3.22
C ALA A 66 2.89 0.96 2.72
N LEU A 67 3.59 -0.17 2.50
CA LEU A 67 4.96 -0.14 1.97
C LEU A 67 5.03 0.46 0.56
N PHE A 68 4.10 0.08 -0.33
CA PHE A 68 4.00 0.61 -1.68
C PHE A 68 3.87 2.13 -1.67
N LEU A 69 2.90 2.66 -0.91
CA LEU A 69 2.67 4.10 -0.76
C LEU A 69 3.90 4.80 -0.15
N GLY A 70 4.55 4.16 0.83
CA GLY A 70 5.80 4.64 1.42
C GLY A 70 6.94 4.84 0.41
N THR A 71 6.95 4.15 -0.73
CA THR A 71 7.97 4.36 -1.78
C THR A 71 7.81 5.68 -2.55
N PHE A 72 6.59 6.23 -2.58
CA PHE A 72 6.26 7.46 -3.31
C PHE A 72 6.27 8.70 -2.42
N LEU A 73 6.00 8.53 -1.14
CA LEU A 73 5.88 9.66 -0.23
C LEU A 73 7.27 10.10 0.25
N THR A 74 7.68 11.28 -0.17
CA THR A 74 8.83 11.98 0.41
C THR A 74 8.44 12.56 1.76
N PRO A 75 9.07 12.11 2.87
CA PRO A 75 8.88 12.74 4.17
C PRO A 75 9.28 14.21 4.09
N SER A 76 8.34 15.13 4.36
CA SER A 76 8.70 16.51 4.65
C SER A 76 9.38 16.53 6.02
N ASP A 77 10.42 17.33 6.20
CA ASP A 77 11.21 17.36 7.45
C ASP A 77 10.36 17.54 8.72
N ARG A 78 9.26 18.30 8.62
CA ARG A 78 8.30 18.52 9.72
C ARG A 78 7.60 17.23 10.18
N TRP A 79 7.25 16.35 9.26
CA TRP A 79 6.57 15.09 9.54
C TRP A 79 7.50 14.01 10.09
N VAL A 80 8.78 13.99 9.69
CA VAL A 80 9.77 13.08 10.31
C VAL A 80 9.94 13.42 11.79
N LEU A 81 9.89 14.71 12.14
CA LEU A 81 9.97 15.17 13.53
C LEU A 81 8.69 14.86 14.33
N GLU A 82 7.52 14.91 13.69
CA GLU A 82 6.24 14.61 14.32
C GLU A 82 5.95 13.10 14.43
N ALA A 83 6.35 12.31 13.43
CA ALA A 83 6.39 10.85 13.49
C ALA A 83 7.41 10.35 14.53
N ARG A 84 8.43 11.14 14.86
CA ARG A 84 9.33 10.92 16.01
C ARG A 84 8.68 11.22 17.37
N SER A 85 7.43 11.69 17.41
CA SER A 85 6.68 11.77 18.66
C SER A 85 6.58 10.35 19.27
N LEU A 86 7.07 10.22 20.49
CA LEU A 86 7.30 8.95 21.17
C LEU A 86 6.06 8.05 21.22
N GLY A 87 4.84 8.61 21.14
CA GLY A 87 3.58 7.86 21.20
C GLY A 87 3.27 7.00 19.98
N LEU A 88 3.48 7.51 18.76
CA LEU A 88 3.19 6.76 17.52
C LEU A 88 4.23 5.67 17.25
N LEU A 89 5.50 5.95 17.54
CA LEU A 89 6.58 4.96 17.48
C LEU A 89 6.50 3.93 18.60
N ALA A 90 6.09 4.33 19.82
CA ALA A 90 5.86 3.37 20.89
C ALA A 90 4.67 2.47 20.58
N GLY A 91 3.55 3.01 20.07
CA GLY A 91 2.36 2.21 19.75
C GLY A 91 2.62 1.22 18.61
N THR A 92 3.16 1.70 17.48
CA THR A 92 3.52 0.83 16.35
C THR A 92 4.67 -0.11 16.70
N GLY A 93 5.65 0.36 17.46
CA GLY A 93 6.77 -0.44 17.96
C GLY A 93 6.37 -1.55 18.93
N LEU A 94 5.37 -1.33 19.79
CA LEU A 94 4.84 -2.36 20.70
C LEU A 94 4.04 -3.42 19.94
N LEU A 95 3.22 -3.03 18.96
CA LEU A 95 2.49 -3.98 18.10
C LEU A 95 3.47 -4.80 17.25
N ALA A 96 4.47 -4.12 16.69
CA ALA A 96 5.58 -4.72 15.97
C ALA A 96 6.35 -5.72 16.84
N LEU A 97 6.76 -5.31 18.05
CA LEU A 97 7.45 -6.17 19.01
C LEU A 97 6.59 -7.38 19.40
N GLY A 98 5.28 -7.19 19.60
CA GLY A 98 4.35 -8.28 19.86
C GLY A 98 4.31 -9.31 18.73
N THR A 99 4.20 -8.85 17.48
CA THR A 99 4.23 -9.73 16.30
C THR A 99 5.58 -10.44 16.13
N ALA A 100 6.69 -9.75 16.37
CA ALA A 100 8.04 -10.29 16.26
C ALA A 100 8.36 -11.31 17.36
N LEU A 101 8.05 -11.01 18.63
CA LEU A 101 8.25 -11.92 19.75
C LEU A 101 7.41 -13.19 19.60
N TRP A 102 6.18 -13.06 19.10
CA TRP A 102 5.34 -14.21 18.81
C TRP A 102 5.89 -15.04 17.63
N ALA A 103 6.34 -14.40 16.55
CA ALA A 103 6.98 -15.10 15.44
C ALA A 103 8.21 -15.88 15.94
N LEU A 104 9.05 -15.26 16.77
CA LEU A 104 10.21 -15.91 17.39
C LEU A 104 9.84 -17.08 18.32
N ARG A 105 8.73 -16.98 19.06
CA ARG A 105 8.20 -18.10 19.86
C ARG A 105 7.72 -19.25 18.98
N ARG A 106 7.06 -18.95 17.87
CA ARG A 106 6.57 -19.96 16.91
C ARG A 106 7.70 -20.64 16.14
N LEU A 107 8.85 -19.98 15.98
CA LEU A 107 10.09 -20.61 15.47
C LEU A 107 10.68 -21.64 16.44
N ARG A 108 10.38 -21.53 17.75
CA ARG A 108 10.89 -22.42 18.81
C ARG A 108 10.02 -23.67 19.01
N GLU A 109 8.76 -23.63 18.63
CA GLU A 109 7.88 -24.80 18.67
C GLU A 109 8.27 -25.76 17.52
N THR A 110 8.65 -26.98 17.89
CA THR A 110 9.22 -27.99 16.98
C THR A 110 8.20 -28.52 15.97
N ALA A 111 8.00 -27.87 14.82
CA ALA A 111 7.49 -28.46 13.57
C ALA A 111 7.71 -27.57 12.31
N PRO A 112 7.42 -28.07 11.09
CA PRO A 112 8.34 -28.53 10.05
C PRO A 112 8.77 -27.46 9.00
N ALA A 113 9.88 -27.73 8.30
CA ALA A 113 10.43 -27.02 7.13
C ALA A 113 10.66 -25.47 7.21
N PRO A 114 11.80 -24.95 6.71
CA PRO A 114 12.21 -23.54 6.89
C PRO A 114 11.23 -22.51 6.29
N TRP A 115 10.46 -22.87 5.26
CA TRP A 115 9.50 -21.98 4.61
C TRP A 115 8.20 -21.76 5.41
N GLN A 116 7.81 -22.69 6.30
CA GLN A 116 6.67 -22.49 7.21
C GLN A 116 6.99 -21.49 8.32
N ARG A 117 8.28 -21.37 8.65
CA ARG A 117 8.85 -20.44 9.62
C ARG A 117 9.00 -19.01 9.07
N ALA A 118 9.36 -18.87 7.80
CA ALA A 118 9.61 -17.57 7.16
C ALA A 118 8.33 -16.77 6.84
N ALA A 119 7.20 -17.45 6.70
CA ALA A 119 5.94 -16.86 6.27
C ALA A 119 5.30 -15.80 7.19
N PRO A 120 5.10 -16.07 8.50
CA PRO A 120 4.57 -15.06 9.41
C PRO A 120 5.55 -13.89 9.58
N LEU A 121 6.86 -14.16 9.50
CA LEU A 121 7.91 -13.13 9.54
C LEU A 121 7.85 -12.21 8.32
N ALA A 122 7.65 -12.77 7.12
CA ALA A 122 7.52 -12.00 5.89
C ALA A 122 6.28 -11.10 5.87
N ALA A 123 5.17 -11.57 6.43
CA ALA A 123 3.94 -10.80 6.52
C ALA A 123 3.98 -9.74 7.64
N ALA A 124 4.64 -10.02 8.77
CA ALA A 124 4.75 -9.11 9.91
C ALA A 124 5.90 -8.07 9.78
N ALA A 125 6.95 -8.37 9.01
CA ALA A 125 8.07 -7.46 8.76
C ALA A 125 7.67 -6.06 8.25
N PRO A 126 6.71 -5.90 7.32
CA PRO A 126 6.17 -4.60 6.91
C PRO A 126 5.68 -3.72 8.06
N ALA A 127 4.90 -4.31 8.97
CA ALA A 127 4.29 -3.62 10.09
C ALA A 127 5.32 -3.11 11.11
N VAL A 128 6.41 -3.87 11.27
CA VAL A 128 7.51 -3.55 12.18
C VAL A 128 8.47 -2.54 11.56
N LEU A 129 8.88 -2.79 10.33
CA LEU A 129 10.02 -2.10 9.73
C LEU A 129 9.60 -0.79 9.07
N ALA A 130 8.36 -0.62 8.61
CA ALA A 130 7.89 0.65 8.03
C ALA A 130 8.00 1.85 9.01
N PRO A 131 7.46 1.80 10.24
CA PRO A 131 7.60 2.90 11.20
C PRO A 131 9.05 3.08 11.68
N VAL A 132 9.82 1.99 11.78
CA VAL A 132 11.26 2.04 12.12
C VAL A 132 12.06 2.76 11.04
N LEU A 133 11.79 2.48 9.76
CA LEU A 133 12.43 3.18 8.64
C LEU A 133 12.12 4.67 8.65
N LEU A 134 10.88 5.05 8.95
CA LEU A 134 10.46 6.46 9.07
C LEU A 134 11.12 7.16 10.26
N ALA A 135 11.37 6.46 11.36
CA ALA A 135 12.00 7.02 12.55
C ALA A 135 13.51 7.22 12.38
N LEU A 136 14.19 6.21 11.82
CA LEU A 136 15.65 6.11 11.81
C LEU A 136 16.29 6.75 10.59
N LEU A 137 15.66 6.69 9.41
CA LEU A 137 16.29 7.20 8.19
C LEU A 137 15.97 8.68 7.98
N PRO A 138 16.95 9.47 7.49
CA PRO A 138 16.70 10.85 7.11
C PRO A 138 15.70 10.91 5.94
N ALA A 139 14.95 12.02 5.89
CA ALA A 139 14.04 12.33 4.79
C ALA A 139 14.76 12.29 3.43
N GLY A 140 14.02 11.94 2.37
CA GLY A 140 14.54 11.94 1.00
C GLY A 140 14.96 10.56 0.48
N GLY A 141 16.16 10.46 -0.10
CA GLY A 141 16.61 9.27 -0.83
C GLY A 141 16.70 7.98 0.01
N PRO A 142 17.38 7.98 1.18
CA PRO A 142 17.62 6.77 1.95
C PRO A 142 16.34 6.06 2.41
N VAL A 143 15.37 6.82 2.94
CA VAL A 143 14.09 6.25 3.40
C VAL A 143 13.31 5.60 2.25
N ARG A 144 13.35 6.18 1.04
CA ARG A 144 12.72 5.59 -0.16
C ARG A 144 13.38 4.27 -0.55
N ILE A 145 14.71 4.19 -0.51
CA ILE A 145 15.44 2.94 -0.76
C ILE A 145 15.03 1.89 0.28
N GLY A 146 14.96 2.27 1.55
CA GLY A 146 14.50 1.40 2.64
C GLY A 146 13.11 0.82 2.38
N PHE A 147 12.13 1.65 2.02
CA PHE A 147 10.78 1.19 1.69
C PHE A 147 10.75 0.24 0.48
N ASN A 148 11.54 0.51 -0.57
CA ASN A 148 11.61 -0.37 -1.74
C ASN A 148 12.21 -1.74 -1.40
N LEU A 149 13.32 -1.77 -0.64
CA LEU A 149 13.94 -3.01 -0.20
C LEU A 149 13.01 -3.82 0.71
N LEU A 150 12.31 -3.15 1.61
CA LEU A 150 11.35 -3.78 2.51
C LEU A 150 10.13 -4.33 1.76
N LEU A 151 9.60 -3.58 0.80
CA LEU A 151 8.53 -4.03 -0.09
C LEU A 151 8.96 -5.26 -0.89
N LEU A 152 10.17 -5.24 -1.47
CA LEU A 152 10.71 -6.38 -2.19
C LEU A 152 10.84 -7.61 -1.29
N ALA A 153 11.39 -7.44 -0.08
CA ALA A 153 11.50 -8.53 0.90
C ALA A 153 10.12 -9.09 1.30
N ALA A 154 9.13 -8.22 1.49
CA ALA A 154 7.76 -8.61 1.81
C ALA A 154 7.11 -9.41 0.66
N ILE A 155 7.28 -8.97 -0.58
CA ILE A 155 6.80 -9.69 -1.77
C ILE A 155 7.45 -11.07 -1.86
N LEU A 156 8.78 -11.16 -1.77
CA LEU A 156 9.50 -12.42 -1.86
C LEU A 156 9.11 -13.39 -0.75
N GLY A 157 8.97 -12.88 0.47
CA GLY A 157 8.55 -13.68 1.61
C GLY A 157 7.10 -14.16 1.51
N LEU A 158 6.18 -13.33 0.97
CA LEU A 158 4.81 -13.73 0.71
C LEU A 158 4.71 -14.75 -0.43
N LEU A 159 5.57 -14.63 -1.45
CA LEU A 159 5.69 -15.60 -2.54
C LEU A 159 6.18 -16.96 -2.00
N ALA A 160 7.24 -16.96 -1.21
CA ALA A 160 7.79 -18.17 -0.57
C ALA A 160 6.74 -18.84 0.34
N TYR A 161 5.97 -18.05 1.08
CA TYR A 161 4.84 -18.55 1.87
C TYR A 161 3.76 -19.20 0.99
N GLY A 162 3.32 -18.48 -0.03
CA GLY A 162 2.26 -18.92 -0.93
C GLY A 162 2.61 -20.23 -1.65
N TYR A 163 3.83 -20.34 -2.18
CA TYR A 163 4.32 -21.57 -2.81
C TYR A 163 4.37 -22.73 -1.83
N GLY A 164 4.93 -22.51 -0.62
CA GLY A 164 5.07 -23.55 0.38
C GLY A 164 3.72 -24.13 0.83
N ARG A 165 2.71 -23.28 1.07
CA ARG A 165 1.37 -23.73 1.50
C ARG A 165 0.41 -24.01 0.34
N ARG A 166 0.88 -24.02 -0.91
CA ARG A 166 0.04 -24.11 -2.12
C ARG A 166 -1.12 -23.10 -2.10
N ASN A 167 -0.87 -21.94 -1.52
CA ASN A 167 -1.87 -20.92 -1.33
C ASN A 167 -1.83 -19.92 -2.49
N GLN A 168 -2.71 -20.15 -3.45
CA GLN A 168 -2.82 -19.33 -4.66
C GLN A 168 -3.11 -17.85 -4.34
N ALA A 169 -3.90 -17.56 -3.32
CA ALA A 169 -4.25 -16.19 -2.98
C ALA A 169 -3.05 -15.38 -2.43
N ALA A 170 -2.18 -16.00 -1.63
CA ALA A 170 -0.93 -15.34 -1.21
C ALA A 170 0.02 -15.09 -2.40
N VAL A 171 0.16 -16.07 -3.30
CA VAL A 171 0.98 -15.92 -4.52
C VAL A 171 0.43 -14.81 -5.42
N ASN A 172 -0.88 -14.80 -5.65
CA ASN A 172 -1.53 -13.79 -6.48
C ASN A 172 -1.40 -12.39 -5.88
N LEU A 173 -1.57 -12.26 -4.56
CA LEU A 173 -1.39 -10.98 -3.87
C LEU A 173 0.04 -10.45 -4.01
N ALA A 174 1.04 -11.32 -3.81
CA ALA A 174 2.44 -10.96 -4.00
C ALA A 174 2.74 -10.55 -5.45
N LEU A 175 2.19 -11.28 -6.43
CA LEU A 175 2.39 -10.99 -7.85
C LEU A 175 1.72 -9.67 -8.27
N VAL A 176 0.50 -9.40 -7.78
CA VAL A 176 -0.19 -8.12 -8.02
C VAL A 176 0.61 -6.97 -7.43
N ALA A 177 1.09 -7.10 -6.19
CA ALA A 177 1.93 -6.06 -5.57
C ALA A 177 3.24 -5.85 -6.33
N PHE A 178 3.87 -6.92 -6.80
CA PHE A 178 5.08 -6.86 -7.63
C PHE A 178 4.85 -6.14 -8.96
N VAL A 179 3.81 -6.54 -9.70
CA VAL A 179 3.45 -5.92 -10.98
C VAL A 179 3.10 -4.44 -10.78
N ALA A 180 2.31 -4.12 -9.76
CA ALA A 180 1.98 -2.74 -9.41
C ALA A 180 3.24 -1.91 -9.11
N GLN A 181 4.20 -2.47 -8.35
CA GLN A 181 5.46 -1.79 -8.05
C GLN A 181 6.29 -1.54 -9.32
N VAL A 182 6.44 -2.56 -10.18
CA VAL A 182 7.19 -2.42 -11.43
C VAL A 182 6.54 -1.41 -12.36
N LEU A 183 5.22 -1.49 -12.54
CA LEU A 183 4.47 -0.52 -13.36
C LEU A 183 4.61 0.89 -12.82
N ALA A 184 4.46 1.09 -11.52
CA ALA A 184 4.54 2.41 -10.93
C ALA A 184 5.96 3.00 -11.05
N ARG A 185 7.01 2.18 -10.93
CA ARG A 185 8.40 2.60 -11.19
C ARG A 185 8.67 2.87 -12.66
N TYR A 186 8.08 2.06 -13.55
CA TYR A 186 8.16 2.27 -14.99
C TYR A 186 7.53 3.61 -15.37
N PHE A 187 6.32 3.92 -14.88
CA PHE A 187 5.67 5.21 -15.13
C PHE A 187 6.44 6.37 -14.51
N ASP A 188 6.99 6.24 -13.31
CA ASP A 188 7.80 7.29 -12.66
C ASP A 188 9.05 7.59 -13.51
N LEU A 189 9.78 6.55 -13.95
CA LEU A 189 10.94 6.71 -14.83
C LEU A 189 10.53 7.25 -16.21
N PHE A 190 9.47 6.71 -16.80
CA PHE A 190 8.96 7.14 -18.08
C PHE A 190 8.57 8.62 -18.04
N TRP A 191 7.89 9.07 -16.98
CA TRP A 191 7.48 10.47 -16.85
C TRP A 191 8.67 11.42 -16.62
N GLN A 192 9.70 10.97 -15.93
CA GLN A 192 10.93 11.74 -15.73
C GLN A 192 11.75 11.90 -17.01
N VAL A 193 11.75 10.89 -17.87
CA VAL A 193 12.53 10.85 -19.12
C VAL A 193 11.72 11.36 -20.32
N LEU A 194 10.39 11.36 -20.24
CA LEU A 194 9.54 11.83 -21.32
C LEU A 194 9.70 13.34 -21.48
N ASP A 195 10.37 13.74 -22.56
CA ASP A 195 10.47 15.14 -22.92
C ASP A 195 9.08 15.76 -23.06
N ARG A 196 8.95 17.00 -22.58
CA ARG A 196 7.71 17.77 -22.66
C ARG A 196 7.19 17.83 -24.12
N SER A 197 8.08 17.85 -25.11
CA SER A 197 7.76 17.81 -26.54
C SER A 197 7.13 16.49 -27.01
N LEU A 198 7.60 15.34 -26.52
CA LEU A 198 7.04 14.03 -26.83
C LEU A 198 5.64 13.86 -26.24
N PHE A 199 5.40 14.38 -25.04
CA PHE A 199 4.06 14.39 -24.46
C PHE A 199 3.09 15.22 -25.30
N PHE A 200 3.50 16.39 -25.81
CA PHE A 200 2.70 17.19 -26.73
C PHE A 200 2.46 16.52 -28.08
N MET A 201 3.47 15.83 -28.64
CA MET A 201 3.30 15.10 -29.90
C MET A 201 2.36 13.90 -29.74
N ALA A 202 2.59 13.04 -28.75
CA ALA A 202 1.74 11.88 -28.49
C ALA A 202 0.31 12.30 -28.10
N GLY A 203 0.18 13.32 -27.24
CA GLY A 203 -1.10 13.93 -26.88
C GLY A 203 -1.81 14.52 -28.09
N GLY A 204 -1.10 15.24 -28.96
CA GLY A 204 -1.64 15.79 -30.20
C GLY A 204 -2.16 14.73 -31.17
N VAL A 205 -1.40 13.65 -31.38
CA VAL A 205 -1.83 12.51 -32.20
C VAL A 205 -3.06 11.83 -31.59
N LEU A 206 -3.07 11.63 -30.27
CA LEU A 206 -4.21 11.05 -29.56
C LEU A 206 -5.46 11.93 -29.69
N LEU A 207 -5.34 13.26 -29.52
CA LEU A 207 -6.43 14.22 -29.71
C LEU A 207 -6.98 14.19 -31.13
N LEU A 208 -6.11 14.13 -32.15
CA LEU A 208 -6.53 14.02 -33.54
C LEU A 208 -7.26 12.69 -33.81
N ALA A 209 -6.78 11.59 -33.24
CA ALA A 209 -7.43 10.28 -33.35
C ALA A 209 -8.80 10.27 -32.68
N VAL A 210 -8.90 10.76 -31.44
CA VAL A 210 -10.16 10.88 -30.71
C VAL A 210 -11.13 11.82 -31.43
N GLY A 211 -10.68 12.98 -31.88
CA GLY A 211 -11.49 13.92 -32.66
C GLY A 211 -12.00 13.31 -33.97
N SER A 212 -11.17 12.50 -34.64
CA SER A 212 -11.56 11.78 -35.86
C SER A 212 -12.64 10.73 -35.60
N VAL A 213 -12.55 10.01 -34.47
CA VAL A 213 -13.59 9.05 -34.06
C VAL A 213 -14.87 9.78 -33.68
N LEU A 214 -14.77 10.87 -32.91
CA LEU A 214 -15.93 11.67 -32.49
C LEU A 214 -16.67 12.26 -33.69
N GLU A 215 -15.93 12.77 -34.67
CA GLU A 215 -16.49 13.32 -35.91
C GLU A 215 -17.15 12.23 -36.77
N ARG A 216 -16.60 11.00 -36.77
CA ARG A 216 -17.27 9.85 -37.41
C ARG A 216 -18.57 9.49 -36.70
N SER A 217 -18.60 9.52 -35.37
CA SER A 217 -19.82 9.28 -34.58
C SER A 217 -20.86 10.36 -34.87
N ARG A 218 -20.49 11.65 -34.81
CA ARG A 218 -21.38 12.77 -35.15
C ARG A 218 -22.02 12.60 -36.53
N ARG A 219 -21.23 12.25 -37.55
CA ARG A 219 -21.74 12.01 -38.92
C ARG A 219 -22.65 10.80 -39.06
N ARG A 220 -22.59 9.81 -38.16
CA ARG A 220 -23.55 8.70 -38.15
C ARG A 220 -24.91 9.17 -37.62
N TRP A 221 -24.89 9.91 -36.51
CA TRP A 221 -26.11 10.37 -35.84
C TRP A 221 -26.89 11.38 -36.70
N LEU A 222 -26.18 12.29 -37.38
CA LEU A 222 -26.80 13.23 -38.33
C LEU A 222 -27.47 12.52 -39.53
N ARG A 223 -26.91 11.40 -40.00
CA ARG A 223 -27.50 10.61 -41.11
C ARG A 223 -28.73 9.83 -40.66
N GLU A 224 -28.75 9.35 -39.42
CA GLU A 224 -29.91 8.68 -38.83
C GLU A 224 -31.09 9.65 -38.66
N TRP A 225 -30.84 10.91 -38.27
CA TRP A 225 -31.89 11.92 -38.14
C TRP A 225 -32.51 12.32 -39.48
N GLN A 226 -31.68 12.50 -40.52
CA GLN A 226 -32.16 12.85 -41.87
C GLN A 226 -32.89 11.69 -42.58
N GLY A 227 -32.61 10.43 -42.23
CA GLY A 227 -33.31 9.27 -42.76
C GLY A 227 -34.67 8.99 -42.11
N GLY A 228 -34.95 9.59 -40.95
CA GLY A 228 -36.20 9.41 -40.20
C GLY A 228 -37.34 10.35 -40.60
N GLU A 229 -37.05 11.51 -41.20
CA GLU A 229 -38.05 12.51 -41.60
C GLU A 229 -38.68 12.24 -43.00
N GLY A 230 -38.28 11.17 -43.67
CA GLY A 230 -38.72 10.80 -45.03
C GLY A 230 -39.76 9.68 -45.12
N ARG A 231 -40.48 9.34 -44.03
CA ARG A 231 -41.55 8.34 -44.02
C ARG A 231 -42.83 8.88 -43.42
#